data_AF-A0A5K0V1G3-F1
#
_entry.id   AF-A0A5K0V1G3-F1
#
_cell.length_a   1.000
_cell.length_b   1.000
_cell.length_c   1.000
_cell.angle_alpha   90.00
_cell.angle_beta   90.00
_cell.angle_gamma   90.00
#
_symmetry.space_group_name_H-M   'P 1'
#
loop_
_entity.id
_entity.type
_entity.pdbx_description
1 polymer ?
#
loop_
_entity_poly.entity_id
_entity_poly.type
_entity_poly.pdbx_seq_one_letter_code
_entity_poly.pdbx_strand_id
1 'polypeptide(L)'
;NNISFPLRGEYFHICCGAHIINLMVKNGMNDMDDTISKICDNVKDVRGSPKRLHNFKQCVKAMGLDEKKSLNYDVLTQWNSTFIMSRDTLLFKDGFQHLYRVILIIH
;
A
#
# COMPACT_ATOMS: atom_id res chain seq x y z
N ASN A 1 43.27 -1.00 33.07
CA ASN A 1 42.49 -1.84 33.99
C ASN A 1 41.14 -2.12 33.40
N ASN A 2 41.07 -3.28 32.74
CA ASN A 2 39.84 -3.89 32.23
C ASN A 2 38.92 -4.20 33.41
N ILE A 3 37.69 -3.69 33.39
CA ILE A 3 36.61 -4.23 34.21
C ILE A 3 35.70 -4.98 33.26
N SER A 4 36.03 -6.24 33.02
CA SER A 4 35.20 -7.18 32.28
C SER A 4 34.01 -7.56 33.13
N PHE A 5 32.83 -7.02 32.82
CA PHE A 5 31.56 -7.56 33.31
C PHE A 5 31.18 -8.78 32.45
N PRO A 6 31.05 -9.98 33.03
CA PRO A 6 30.67 -11.17 32.28
C PRO A 6 29.15 -11.17 32.11
N LEU A 7 28.63 -10.32 31.23
CA LEU A 7 27.25 -10.44 30.78
C LEU A 7 27.20 -11.49 29.68
N ARG A 8 27.02 -12.72 30.16
CA ARG A 8 26.46 -13.88 29.48
C ARG A 8 25.59 -13.42 28.30
N GLY A 9 26.09 -13.63 27.09
CA GLY A 9 25.34 -13.37 25.88
C GLY A 9 24.13 -14.29 25.84
N GLU A 10 22.93 -13.70 25.95
CA GLU A 10 21.65 -14.31 25.63
C GLU A 10 20.57 -13.20 25.80
N TYR A 11 20.03 -12.71 24.67
CA TYR A 11 18.78 -11.91 24.55
C TYR A 11 18.73 -10.40 24.88
N PHE A 12 19.72 -9.59 24.50
CA PHE A 12 19.46 -8.15 24.31
C PHE A 12 19.75 -7.73 22.87
N HIS A 13 18.89 -8.16 21.96
CA HIS A 13 18.79 -7.53 20.65
C HIS A 13 18.16 -6.15 20.87
N ILE A 14 18.99 -5.12 21.10
CA ILE A 14 18.53 -3.74 21.25
C ILE A 14 17.93 -3.31 19.90
N CYS A 15 16.62 -3.45 19.79
CA CYS A 15 15.87 -2.94 18.66
C CYS A 15 15.82 -1.42 18.79
N CYS A 16 16.58 -0.72 17.95
CA CYS A 16 16.42 0.72 17.75
C CYS A 16 14.94 1.05 17.49
N GLY A 17 14.43 2.21 17.90
CA GLY A 17 13.00 2.57 17.74
C GLY A 17 12.46 2.38 16.32
N ALA A 18 13.30 2.63 15.30
CA ALA A 18 12.97 2.34 13.91
C ALA A 18 12.70 0.85 13.63
N HIS A 19 13.42 -0.05 14.30
CA HIS A 19 13.20 -1.49 14.20
C HIS A 19 11.88 -1.91 14.85
N ILE A 20 11.52 -1.33 16.00
CA ILE A 20 10.23 -1.58 16.66
C ILE A 20 9.08 -1.13 15.77
N ILE A 21 9.17 0.07 15.19
CA ILE A 21 8.17 0.59 14.24
C ILE A 21 8.05 -0.34 13.02
N ASN A 22 9.17 -0.77 12.45
CA ASN A 22 9.15 -1.68 11.29
C ASN A 22 8.51 -3.04 11.63
N LEU A 23 8.73 -3.57 12.84
CA LEU A 23 8.04 -4.78 13.29
C LEU A 23 6.54 -4.58 13.45
N MET A 24 6.12 -3.47 14.07
CA MET A 24 4.70 -3.13 14.24
C MET A 24 3.98 -2.97 12.89
N VAL A 25 4.59 -2.22 11.96
CA VAL A 25 4.05 -2.01 10.61
C VAL A 25 3.92 -3.35 9.88
N LYS A 26 4.96 -4.20 9.91
CA LYS A 26 4.89 -5.52 9.27
C LYS A 26 3.80 -6.40 9.86
N ASN A 27 3.64 -6.40 11.18
CA ASN A 27 2.59 -7.17 11.81
C ASN A 27 1.20 -6.68 11.38
N GLY A 28 0.95 -5.38 11.45
CA GLY A 28 -0.34 -4.81 11.03
C GLY A 28 -0.63 -5.01 9.54
N MET A 29 0.40 -5.00 8.68
CA MET A 29 0.23 -5.32 7.27
C MET A 29 -0.12 -6.79 7.03
N ASN A 30 0.45 -7.71 7.82
CA ASN A 30 0.10 -9.13 7.75
C ASN A 30 -1.36 -9.37 8.14
N ASP A 31 -1.85 -8.69 9.19
CA ASP A 31 -3.26 -8.75 9.59
C ASP A 31 -4.23 -8.21 8.51
N MET A 32 -3.71 -7.38 7.59
CA MET A 32 -4.47 -6.74 6.50
C MET A 32 -4.14 -7.31 5.11
N ASP A 33 -3.38 -8.40 5.03
CA ASP A 33 -2.77 -8.87 3.77
C ASP A 33 -3.80 -9.15 2.67
N ASP A 34 -4.95 -9.73 3.03
CA ASP A 34 -6.07 -9.96 2.10
C ASP A 34 -6.63 -8.66 1.51
N THR A 35 -6.73 -7.62 2.34
CA THR A 35 -7.27 -6.31 1.90
C THR A 35 -6.25 -5.59 1.03
N ILE A 36 -4.98 -5.63 1.42
CA ILE A 36 -3.87 -5.07 0.66
C ILE A 36 -3.78 -5.77 -0.71
N SER A 37 -3.85 -7.10 -0.75
CA SER A 37 -3.83 -7.88 -1.99
C SER A 37 -4.95 -7.48 -2.95
N LYS A 38 -6.18 -7.31 -2.46
CA LYS A 38 -7.31 -6.81 -3.27
C LYS A 38 -7.01 -5.41 -3.83
N ILE A 39 -6.47 -4.50 -3.02
CA ILE A 39 -6.09 -3.16 -3.50
C ILE A 39 -4.99 -3.26 -4.56
N CYS A 40 -3.97 -4.10 -4.34
CA CYS A 40 -2.91 -4.34 -5.32
C CYS A 40 -3.48 -4.82 -6.66
N ASP A 41 -4.39 -5.79 -6.64
CA ASP A 41 -4.98 -6.33 -7.86
C ASP A 41 -5.82 -5.30 -8.59
N ASN A 42 -6.60 -4.51 -7.87
CA ASN A 42 -7.37 -3.39 -8.39
C ASN A 42 -6.49 -2.33 -9.08
N VAL A 43 -5.35 -2.00 -8.48
CA VAL A 43 -4.37 -1.06 -9.03
C VAL A 43 -3.67 -1.65 -10.26
N LYS A 44 -3.24 -2.92 -10.20
CA LYS A 44 -2.69 -3.65 -11.37
C LYS A 44 -3.67 -3.66 -12.51
N ASP A 45 -4.95 -3.79 -12.19
CA ASP A 45 -6.01 -3.77 -13.16
C ASP A 45 -6.09 -2.43 -13.88
N VAL A 46 -6.32 -1.35 -13.14
CA VAL A 46 -6.39 0.01 -13.70
C VAL A 46 -5.13 0.35 -14.51
N ARG A 47 -3.94 -0.05 -14.02
CA ARG A 47 -2.65 0.23 -14.67
C ARG A 47 -2.22 -0.79 -15.71
N GLY A 48 -2.95 -1.89 -15.88
CA GLY A 48 -2.55 -3.03 -16.72
C GLY A 48 -2.56 -2.72 -18.22
N SER A 49 -3.24 -1.65 -18.64
CA SER A 49 -3.11 -1.12 -19.99
C SER A 49 -3.26 0.41 -20.04
N PRO A 50 -2.63 1.09 -21.02
CA PRO A 50 -2.77 2.53 -21.20
C PRO A 50 -4.23 2.97 -21.37
N LYS A 51 -5.05 2.14 -22.04
CA LYS A 51 -6.48 2.40 -22.26
C LYS A 51 -7.26 2.37 -20.94
N ARG A 52 -7.04 1.38 -20.08
CA ARG A 52 -7.71 1.28 -18.77
C ARG A 52 -7.32 2.45 -17.87
N LEU A 53 -6.04 2.79 -17.82
CA LEU A 53 -5.56 3.93 -17.05
C LEU A 53 -6.13 5.25 -17.55
N HIS A 54 -6.21 5.43 -18.88
CA HIS A 54 -6.80 6.61 -19.48
C HIS A 54 -8.29 6.74 -19.12
N ASN A 55 -9.06 5.67 -19.27
CA ASN A 55 -10.48 5.65 -18.91
C ASN A 55 -10.68 5.96 -17.42
N PHE A 56 -9.87 5.37 -16.55
CA PHE A 56 -9.92 5.66 -15.12
C PHE A 56 -9.66 7.14 -14.83
N LYS A 57 -8.64 7.74 -15.46
CA LYS A 57 -8.38 9.17 -15.32
C LYS A 57 -9.52 10.05 -15.81
N GLN A 58 -10.20 9.67 -16.91
CA GLN A 58 -11.40 10.37 -17.35
C GLN A 58 -12.54 10.27 -16.34
N CYS A 59 -12.76 9.10 -15.74
CA CYS A 59 -13.75 8.94 -14.67
C CYS A 59 -13.41 9.82 -13.47
N VAL A 60 -12.16 9.76 -12.97
CA VAL A 60 -11.63 10.61 -11.88
C VAL A 60 -11.89 12.09 -12.17
N LYS A 61 -11.59 12.55 -13.39
CA LYS A 61 -11.87 13.92 -13.83
C LYS A 61 -13.36 14.27 -13.80
N ALA A 62 -14.21 13.36 -14.29
CA ALA A 62 -15.65 13.57 -14.30
C ALA A 62 -16.26 13.70 -12.90
N MET A 63 -15.60 13.11 -11.88
CA MET A 63 -15.98 13.27 -10.46
C MET A 63 -15.35 14.50 -9.79
N GLY A 64 -14.61 15.33 -10.53
CA GLY A 64 -13.95 16.53 -9.99
C GLY A 64 -12.70 16.24 -9.15
N LEU A 65 -12.16 15.01 -9.23
CA LEU A 65 -10.93 14.63 -8.53
C LEU A 65 -9.70 15.01 -9.37
N ASP A 66 -8.57 15.24 -8.70
CA ASP A 66 -7.32 15.63 -9.36
C ASP A 66 -6.68 14.46 -10.12
N GLU A 67 -6.80 14.50 -11.45
CA GLU A 67 -6.23 13.53 -12.40
C GLU A 67 -4.69 13.55 -12.48
N LYS A 68 -4.04 14.59 -11.92
CA LYS A 68 -2.57 14.71 -11.89
C LYS A 68 -1.94 13.84 -10.82
N LYS A 69 -2.71 13.43 -9.82
CA LYS A 69 -2.23 12.48 -8.81
C LYS A 69 -1.92 11.14 -9.48
N SER A 70 -0.78 10.56 -9.12
CA SER A 70 -0.32 9.29 -9.67
C SER A 70 -0.86 8.12 -8.85
N LEU A 71 -1.37 7.09 -9.54
CA LEU A 71 -1.64 5.80 -8.91
C LEU A 71 -0.35 4.97 -8.95
N ASN A 72 0.30 4.75 -7.80
CA ASN A 72 1.57 4.03 -7.72
C ASN A 72 1.40 2.51 -7.63
N TYR A 73 2.39 1.75 -8.11
CA TYR A 73 2.40 0.29 -7.99
C TYR A 73 2.89 -0.13 -6.62
N ASP A 74 2.36 -1.25 -6.14
CA ASP A 74 2.93 -1.96 -5.02
C ASP A 74 4.18 -2.74 -5.44
N VAL A 75 5.17 -2.75 -4.55
CA VAL A 75 6.36 -3.61 -4.60
C VAL A 75 6.36 -4.44 -3.32
N LEU A 76 5.90 -5.68 -3.43
CA LEU A 76 5.59 -6.60 -2.33
C LEU A 76 6.69 -6.74 -1.26
N THR A 77 7.95 -6.50 -1.59
CA THR A 77 9.07 -6.60 -0.66
C THR A 77 9.31 -5.34 0.18
N GLN A 78 8.61 -4.24 -0.09
CA GLN A 78 8.84 -2.94 0.53
C GLN A 78 7.54 -2.28 0.99
N TRP A 79 7.32 -2.24 2.32
CA TRP A 79 6.12 -1.66 2.92
C TRP A 79 5.86 -0.19 2.55
N ASN A 80 6.92 0.59 2.28
CA ASN A 80 6.78 1.98 1.81
C ASN A 80 5.97 2.07 0.51
N SER A 81 6.19 1.13 -0.40
CA SER A 81 5.48 1.11 -1.69
C SER A 81 4.00 0.75 -1.50
N THR A 82 3.71 -0.22 -0.64
CA THR A 82 2.36 -0.61 -0.27
C THR A 82 1.62 0.52 0.42
N PHE A 83 2.29 1.26 1.30
CA PHE A 83 1.75 2.44 1.95
C PHE A 83 1.41 3.54 0.94
N ILE A 84 2.35 3.86 0.02
CA ILE A 84 2.13 4.87 -1.02
C ILE A 84 0.96 4.47 -1.92
N MET A 85 0.92 3.23 -2.40
CA MET A 85 -0.19 2.71 -3.20
C MET A 85 -1.52 2.83 -2.42
N SER A 86 -1.55 2.38 -1.18
CA SER A 86 -2.77 2.42 -0.35
C SER A 86 -3.27 3.85 -0.13
N ARG A 87 -2.35 4.78 0.15
CA ARG A 87 -2.64 6.20 0.26
C ARG A 87 -3.21 6.75 -1.05
N ASP A 88 -2.61 6.42 -2.18
CA ASP A 88 -3.06 6.91 -3.48
C ASP A 88 -4.43 6.31 -3.86
N THR A 89 -4.66 5.02 -3.57
CA THR A 89 -5.98 4.39 -3.75
C THR A 89 -7.05 5.08 -2.92
N LEU A 90 -6.74 5.49 -1.67
CA LEU A 90 -7.66 6.26 -0.85
C LEU A 90 -7.98 7.64 -1.45
N LEU A 91 -7.01 8.30 -2.09
CA LEU A 91 -7.24 9.56 -2.81
C LEU A 91 -8.20 9.40 -3.99
N PHE A 92 -8.25 8.20 -4.59
CA PHE A 92 -9.15 7.86 -5.68
C PHE A 92 -10.31 6.97 -5.24
N LYS A 93 -10.64 6.92 -3.95
CA LYS A 93 -11.66 6.01 -3.40
C LYS A 93 -12.97 6.09 -4.17
N ASP A 94 -13.45 7.29 -4.47
CA ASP A 94 -14.71 7.47 -5.20
C ASP A 94 -14.60 6.99 -6.66
N GLY A 95 -13.43 7.13 -7.28
CA GLY A 95 -13.17 6.59 -8.61
C GLY A 95 -13.08 5.07 -8.66
N PHE A 96 -12.48 4.46 -7.65
CA PHE A 96 -12.51 3.01 -7.48
C PHE A 96 -13.93 2.52 -7.19
N GLN A 97 -14.68 3.16 -6.30
CA GLN A 97 -16.08 2.82 -6.02
C GLN A 97 -16.96 2.93 -7.27
N HIS A 98 -16.79 3.98 -8.08
CA HIS A 98 -17.48 4.13 -9.35
C HIS A 98 -17.11 3.02 -10.32
N LEU A 99 -15.82 2.67 -10.43
CA LEU A 99 -15.36 1.56 -11.27
C LEU A 99 -16.00 0.22 -10.87
N TYR A 100 -16.03 -0.12 -9.58
CA TYR A 100 -16.71 -1.35 -9.11
C TYR A 100 -18.21 -1.31 -9.31
N ARG A 101 -18.84 -0.14 -9.16
CA ARG A 101 -20.27 0.03 -9.40
C ARG A 101 -20.61 -0.20 -10.88
N VAL A 102 -19.79 0.30 -11.81
CA VAL A 102 -19.97 0.07 -13.25
C VAL A 102 -19.74 -1.40 -13.61
N ILE A 103 -18.75 -2.07 -12.99
CA ILE A 103 -18.48 -3.51 -13.21
C ILE A 103 -19.65 -4.37 -12.70
N LEU A 104 -20.25 -4.05 -11.55
CA LEU A 104 -21.41 -4.76 -10.99
C LEU A 104 -22.74 -4.51 -11.75
N ILE A 105 -22.79 -3.52 -12.64
CA ILE A 105 -23.97 -3.25 -13.49
C ILE A 105 -23.88 -4.01 -14.83
N ILE A 106 -22.70 -4.48 -15.23
CA ILE A 106 -22.45 -5.18 -16.50
C ILE A 106 -22.52 -6.72 -16.33
N HIS A 107 -22.64 -7.21 -15.09
CA HIS A 107 -22.84 -8.62 -14.74
C HIS A 107 -24.17 -8.81 -14.02
#